data_AF-D8SF92-F1
#
_entry.id   AF-D8SF92-F1
#
_cell.length_a   1.000
_cell.length_b   1.000
_cell.length_c   1.000
_cell.angle_alpha   90.00
_cell.angle_beta   90.00
_cell.angle_gamma   90.00
#
_symmetry.space_group_name_H-M   'P 1'
#
loop_
_entity.id
_entity.type
_entity.pdbx_description
1 polymer ?
#
loop_
_entity_poly.entity_id
_entity_poly.type
_entity_poly.pdbx_seq_one_letter_code
_entity_poly.pdbx_strand_id
1 'polypeptide(L)'
;MGALFDDEDVESLDYISAQNAMLDHMWMVNDVFSFLKEFYKNKFNNLPAVLLTDQSVQTFQDAVNTTWRMIQDKEDEFIFYRDILAANASRNGKKDFLKFLDVLSCAIPANLVYASSHYHGVDNLLSGGTFRGTWILDPKRTIIVSDPKSCNVVATTDEVKINVSYAWLFVILILAN
;
A
#
# COMPACT_ATOMS: atom_id res chain seq x y z
N MET A 1 -0.19 2.25 -25.40
CA MET A 1 -1.54 2.37 -25.98
C MET A 1 -1.48 3.41 -27.09
N GLY A 2 -1.89 3.09 -28.32
CA GLY A 2 -2.04 4.09 -29.39
C GLY A 2 -3.37 4.85 -29.27
N ALA A 3 -3.73 5.26 -28.06
CA ALA A 3 -4.99 5.94 -27.78
C ALA A 3 -4.86 7.43 -28.10
N LEU A 4 -5.88 8.01 -28.74
CA LEU A 4 -5.94 9.43 -29.06
C LEU A 4 -6.95 10.10 -28.11
N PHE A 5 -6.45 10.95 -27.23
CA PHE A 5 -7.24 11.86 -26.38
C PHE A 5 -6.52 13.19 -26.29
N ASP A 6 -7.24 14.24 -25.90
CA ASP A 6 -6.74 15.61 -25.96
C ASP A 6 -5.78 15.88 -24.80
N ASP A 7 -4.78 16.75 -24.99
CA ASP A 7 -3.88 17.17 -23.91
C ASP A 7 -4.66 17.77 -22.74
N GLU A 8 -5.76 18.47 -23.01
CA GLU A 8 -6.67 19.04 -22.00
C GLU A 8 -7.24 17.99 -21.04
N ASP A 9 -7.40 16.73 -21.49
CA ASP A 9 -7.90 15.65 -20.62
C ASP A 9 -6.89 15.29 -19.53
N VAL A 10 -5.59 15.30 -19.86
CA VAL A 10 -4.48 14.99 -18.95
C VAL A 10 -3.83 16.21 -18.29
N GLU A 11 -4.28 17.41 -18.64
CA GLU A 11 -3.93 18.66 -17.96
C GLU A 11 -5.04 19.13 -17.00
N SER A 12 -6.19 18.45 -16.99
CA SER A 12 -7.29 18.77 -16.08
C SER A 12 -6.90 18.59 -14.61
N LEU A 13 -7.45 19.45 -13.73
CA LEU A 13 -7.20 19.38 -12.28
C LEU A 13 -7.62 18.04 -11.68
N ASP A 14 -8.72 17.45 -12.18
CA ASP A 14 -9.19 16.14 -11.72
C ASP A 14 -8.20 15.04 -12.11
N TYR A 15 -7.63 15.10 -13.33
CA TYR A 15 -6.62 14.14 -13.75
C TYR A 15 -5.33 14.29 -12.95
N ILE A 16 -4.85 15.51 -12.74
CA ILE A 16 -3.65 15.77 -11.92
C ILE A 16 -3.87 15.25 -10.50
N SER A 17 -5.06 15.47 -9.92
CA SER A 17 -5.41 14.97 -8.58
C SER A 17 -5.44 13.43 -8.54
N ALA A 18 -6.05 12.78 -9.53
CA ALA A 18 -6.02 11.32 -9.65
C ALA A 18 -4.59 10.78 -9.78
N GLN A 19 -3.76 11.41 -10.62
CA GLN A 19 -2.37 11.01 -10.80
C GLN A 19 -1.56 11.16 -9.51
N ASN A 20 -1.71 12.27 -8.80
CA ASN A 20 -1.02 12.50 -7.53
C ASN A 20 -1.45 11.48 -6.47
N ALA A 21 -2.75 11.21 -6.34
CA ALA A 21 -3.25 10.19 -5.41
C ALA A 21 -2.67 8.80 -5.72
N MET A 22 -2.59 8.43 -7.01
CA MET A 22 -1.96 7.19 -7.45
C MET A 22 -0.45 7.15 -7.13
N LEU A 23 0.29 8.23 -7.38
CA LEU A 23 1.73 8.28 -7.10
C LEU A 23 2.02 8.24 -5.60
N ASP A 24 1.26 8.99 -4.81
CA ASP A 24 1.34 8.98 -3.35
C ASP A 24 1.06 7.58 -2.80
N HIS A 25 0.01 6.92 -3.29
CA HIS A 25 -0.28 5.52 -2.96
C HIS A 25 0.93 4.63 -3.23
N MET A 26 1.52 4.73 -4.44
CA MET A 26 2.64 3.90 -4.84
C MET A 26 3.86 4.08 -3.94
N TRP A 27 4.18 5.32 -3.58
CA TRP A 27 5.30 5.64 -2.70
C TRP A 27 5.06 5.15 -1.27
N MET A 28 3.87 5.39 -0.71
CA MET A 28 3.54 4.94 0.63
C MET A 28 3.54 3.40 0.74
N VAL A 29 3.04 2.70 -0.27
CA VAL A 29 3.16 1.24 -0.37
C VAL A 29 4.62 0.82 -0.41
N ASN A 30 5.47 1.50 -1.18
CA ASN A 30 6.89 1.19 -1.20
C ASN A 30 7.51 1.31 0.19
N ASP A 31 7.29 2.43 0.86
CA ASP A 31 7.83 2.75 2.18
C ASP A 31 7.48 1.71 3.25
N VAL A 32 6.22 1.25 3.28
CA VAL A 32 5.78 0.24 4.25
C VAL A 32 6.43 -1.11 3.96
N PHE A 33 6.43 -1.55 2.69
CA PHE A 33 6.93 -2.86 2.33
C PHE A 33 8.46 -2.94 2.35
N SER A 34 9.15 -1.84 2.01
CA SER A 34 10.61 -1.73 2.03
C SER A 34 11.19 -1.52 3.43
N PHE A 35 10.36 -1.11 4.40
CA PHE A 35 10.79 -0.68 5.73
C PHE A 35 11.84 -1.60 6.36
N LEU A 36 11.59 -2.92 6.42
CA LEU A 36 12.52 -3.89 7.02
C LEU A 36 13.91 -3.82 6.37
N LYS A 37 13.95 -3.83 5.03
CA LYS A 37 15.18 -3.81 4.24
C LYS A 37 15.96 -2.51 4.45
N GLU A 38 15.25 -1.40 4.65
CA GLU A 38 15.83 -0.08 4.88
C GLU A 38 16.31 0.08 6.33
N PHE A 39 15.52 -0.38 7.29
CA PHE A 39 15.82 -0.39 8.71
C PHE A 39 17.16 -1.09 9.00
N TYR A 40 17.37 -2.30 8.48
CA TYR A 40 18.65 -3.02 8.64
C TYR A 40 19.84 -2.39 7.91
N LYS A 41 19.59 -1.41 7.04
CA LYS A 41 20.62 -0.62 6.35
C LYS A 41 20.81 0.77 6.95
N ASN A 42 20.18 1.05 8.09
CA ASN A 42 20.14 2.38 8.72
C ASN A 42 19.64 3.47 7.75
N LYS A 43 18.67 3.13 6.89
CA LYS A 43 17.97 4.06 6.01
C LYS A 43 16.57 4.32 6.58
N PHE A 44 16.29 5.58 6.87
CA PHE A 44 15.04 6.01 7.54
C PHE A 44 14.25 7.00 6.68
N ASN A 45 14.44 6.97 5.37
CA ASN A 45 13.73 7.82 4.41
C ASN A 45 12.45 7.11 3.94
N ASN A 46 11.62 6.71 4.90
CA ASN A 46 10.33 6.06 4.67
C ASN A 46 9.30 6.56 5.68
N LEU A 47 8.05 6.58 5.28
CA LEU A 47 6.95 7.14 6.05
C LEU A 47 6.78 6.53 7.45
N PRO A 48 6.90 5.20 7.68
CA PRO A 48 6.84 4.67 9.03
C PRO A 48 7.95 5.18 9.95
N ALA A 49 9.18 5.36 9.43
CA ALA A 49 10.27 5.94 10.22
C ALA A 49 10.02 7.42 10.56
N VAL A 50 9.45 8.18 9.63
CA VAL A 50 9.05 9.57 9.88
C VAL A 50 7.94 9.63 10.93
N LEU A 51 6.92 8.79 10.82
CA LEU A 51 5.81 8.73 11.78
C LEU A 51 6.26 8.35 13.19
N LEU A 52 7.29 7.53 13.33
CA LEU A 52 7.88 7.21 14.64
C LEU A 52 8.51 8.43 15.36
N THR A 53 8.70 9.55 14.66
CA THR A 53 9.13 10.81 15.29
C THR A 53 7.98 11.64 15.84
N ASP A 54 6.73 11.30 15.49
CA ASP A 54 5.52 11.94 15.99
C ASP A 54 5.19 11.44 17.40
N GLN A 55 4.91 12.37 18.33
CA GLN A 55 4.60 12.04 19.73
C GLN A 55 3.31 11.22 19.92
N SER A 56 2.40 11.24 18.94
CA SER A 56 1.16 10.46 18.94
C SER A 56 1.35 8.99 18.52
N VAL A 57 2.51 8.65 17.95
CA VAL A 57 2.85 7.30 17.48
C VAL A 57 3.79 6.64 18.47
N GLN A 58 3.32 5.61 19.16
CA GLN A 58 4.10 4.97 20.25
C GLN A 58 4.85 3.72 19.80
N THR A 59 4.37 3.05 18.76
CA THR A 59 4.94 1.79 18.28
C THR A 59 5.13 1.77 16.78
N PHE A 60 6.00 0.88 16.30
CA PHE A 60 6.14 0.60 14.87
C PHE A 60 4.81 0.15 14.25
N GLN A 61 4.00 -0.62 14.98
CA GLN A 61 2.70 -1.04 14.49
C GLN A 61 1.73 0.15 14.36
N ASP A 62 1.80 1.16 15.24
CA ASP A 62 1.01 2.39 15.10
C ASP A 62 1.41 3.17 13.86
N ALA A 63 2.72 3.24 13.58
CA ALA A 63 3.25 3.86 12.36
C ALA A 63 2.74 3.12 11.11
N VAL A 64 2.86 1.79 11.07
CA VAL A 64 2.34 0.96 9.96
C VAL A 64 0.83 1.13 9.79
N ASN A 65 0.06 1.08 10.88
CA ASN A 65 -1.40 1.26 10.82
C ASN A 65 -1.79 2.64 10.29
N THR A 66 -1.05 3.67 10.68
CA THR A 66 -1.26 5.04 10.24
C THR A 66 -0.91 5.20 8.77
N THR A 67 0.25 4.69 8.33
CA THR A 67 0.60 4.69 6.91
C THR A 67 -0.41 3.90 6.09
N TRP A 68 -0.88 2.75 6.59
CA TRP A 68 -1.89 1.97 5.88
C TRP A 68 -3.20 2.74 5.71
N ARG A 69 -3.65 3.46 6.75
CA ARG A 69 -4.82 4.34 6.61
C ARG A 69 -4.61 5.40 5.53
N MET A 70 -3.43 6.03 5.50
CA MET A 70 -3.11 7.02 4.46
C MET A 70 -3.09 6.40 3.06
N ILE A 71 -2.58 5.17 2.90
CA ILE A 71 -2.64 4.42 1.64
C ILE A 71 -4.10 4.26 1.20
N GLN A 72 -5.00 3.87 2.11
CA GLN A 72 -6.43 3.71 1.81
C GLN A 72 -7.11 5.04 1.46
N ASP A 73 -6.79 6.11 2.18
CA ASP A 73 -7.30 7.45 1.87
C ASP A 73 -6.91 7.86 0.43
N LYS A 74 -5.71 7.49 -0.03
CA LYS A 74 -5.26 7.70 -1.42
C LYS A 74 -5.94 6.79 -2.44
N GLU A 75 -6.28 5.56 -2.08
CA GLU A 75 -7.10 4.68 -2.93
C GLU A 75 -8.49 5.30 -3.16
N ASP A 76 -9.13 5.77 -2.09
CA ASP A 76 -10.45 6.43 -2.14
C ASP A 76 -10.39 7.74 -2.94
N GLU A 77 -9.35 8.55 -2.73
CA GLU A 77 -9.12 9.79 -3.49
C GLU A 77 -8.95 9.53 -4.99
N PHE A 78 -8.16 8.50 -5.36
CA PHE A 78 -7.98 8.11 -6.75
C PHE A 78 -9.31 7.68 -7.39
N ILE A 79 -10.08 6.82 -6.70
CA ILE A 79 -11.37 6.33 -7.19
C ILE A 79 -12.33 7.51 -7.43
N PHE A 80 -12.39 8.44 -6.48
CA PHE A 80 -13.24 9.63 -6.57
C PHE A 80 -12.96 10.45 -7.84
N TYR A 81 -11.69 10.84 -8.07
CA TYR A 81 -11.34 11.64 -9.24
C TYR A 81 -11.46 10.86 -10.55
N ARG A 82 -11.11 9.57 -10.54
CA ARG A 82 -11.28 8.70 -11.70
C ARG A 82 -12.75 8.61 -12.11
N ASP A 83 -13.68 8.53 -11.17
CA ASP A 83 -15.11 8.45 -11.46
C ASP A 83 -15.66 9.77 -12.03
N ILE A 84 -15.17 10.91 -11.56
CA ILE A 84 -15.47 12.22 -12.16
C ILE A 84 -15.00 12.27 -13.62
N LEU A 85 -13.74 11.88 -13.87
CA LEU A 85 -13.16 11.85 -15.21
C LEU A 85 -13.92 10.91 -16.13
N ALA A 86 -14.26 9.71 -15.66
CA ALA A 86 -15.01 8.72 -16.44
C ALA A 86 -16.43 9.20 -16.77
N ALA A 87 -17.13 9.81 -15.81
CA ALA A 87 -18.46 10.37 -16.05
C ALA A 87 -18.41 11.50 -17.11
N ASN A 88 -17.41 12.38 -17.03
CA ASN A 88 -17.21 13.46 -17.99
C ASN A 88 -16.82 12.93 -19.38
N ALA A 89 -15.90 11.97 -19.44
CA ALA A 89 -15.48 11.34 -20.70
C ALA A 89 -16.65 10.61 -21.38
N SER A 90 -17.47 9.90 -20.62
CA SER A 90 -18.67 9.23 -21.13
C SER A 90 -19.70 10.22 -21.67
N ARG A 91 -19.95 11.32 -20.95
CA ARG A 91 -20.89 12.37 -21.38
C ARG A 91 -20.47 13.03 -22.70
N ASN A 92 -19.16 13.20 -22.90
CA ASN A 92 -18.58 13.86 -24.07
C ASN A 92 -18.14 12.89 -25.18
N GLY A 93 -18.43 11.59 -25.06
CA GLY A 93 -18.10 10.60 -26.09
C GLY A 93 -16.61 10.30 -26.24
N LYS A 94 -15.77 10.61 -25.23
CA LYS A 94 -14.31 10.41 -25.23
C LYS A 94 -13.93 8.95 -24.95
N LYS A 95 -14.19 8.06 -25.91
CA LYS A 95 -14.03 6.60 -25.76
C LYS A 95 -12.61 6.14 -25.49
N ASP A 96 -11.61 6.79 -26.10
CA ASP A 96 -10.21 6.39 -25.92
C ASP A 96 -9.65 6.86 -24.58
N PHE A 97 -10.08 8.02 -24.09
CA PHE A 97 -9.77 8.47 -22.74
C PHE A 97 -10.41 7.56 -21.67
N LEU A 98 -11.65 7.10 -21.88
CA LEU A 98 -12.27 6.08 -21.00
C LEU A 98 -11.44 4.80 -20.91
N LYS A 99 -11.02 4.23 -22.05
CA LYS A 99 -10.14 3.03 -22.04
C LYS A 99 -8.82 3.29 -21.32
N PHE A 100 -8.28 4.50 -21.46
CA PHE A 100 -7.07 4.89 -20.76
C PHE A 100 -7.29 4.93 -19.23
N LEU A 101 -8.39 5.50 -18.75
CA LEU A 101 -8.75 5.51 -17.33
C LEU A 101 -8.99 4.08 -16.77
N ASP A 102 -9.57 3.19 -17.56
CA ASP A 102 -9.75 1.78 -17.20
C ASP A 102 -8.39 1.10 -16.96
N VAL A 103 -7.43 1.31 -17.87
CA VAL A 103 -6.07 0.77 -17.72
C VAL A 103 -5.32 1.44 -16.56
N LEU A 104 -5.49 2.74 -16.36
CA LEU A 104 -4.90 3.47 -15.24
C LEU A 104 -5.39 2.91 -13.90
N SER A 105 -6.65 2.47 -13.82
CA SER A 105 -7.22 1.85 -12.62
C SER A 105 -6.51 0.55 -12.21
N CYS A 106 -5.75 -0.08 -13.11
CA CYS A 106 -4.95 -1.26 -12.78
C CYS A 106 -3.64 -0.94 -12.05
N ALA A 107 -3.22 0.33 -12.00
CA ALA A 107 -1.92 0.73 -11.46
C ALA A 107 -1.79 0.47 -9.96
N ILE A 108 -2.81 0.84 -9.16
CA ILE A 108 -2.87 0.62 -7.71
C ILE A 108 -2.79 -0.88 -7.35
N PRO A 109 -3.68 -1.77 -7.84
CA PRO A 109 -3.61 -3.18 -7.50
C PRO A 109 -2.35 -3.85 -8.05
N ALA A 110 -1.85 -3.46 -9.23
CA ALA A 110 -0.59 -3.98 -9.76
C ALA A 110 0.60 -3.60 -8.88
N ASN A 111 0.63 -2.37 -8.34
CA ASN A 111 1.69 -1.93 -7.45
C ASN A 111 1.69 -2.70 -6.12
N LEU A 112 0.52 -2.98 -5.54
CA LEU A 112 0.42 -3.80 -4.32
C LEU A 112 0.98 -5.21 -4.53
N VAL A 113 0.59 -5.87 -5.63
CA VAL A 113 1.10 -7.20 -5.99
C VAL A 113 2.61 -7.17 -6.23
N TYR A 114 3.10 -6.15 -6.94
CA TYR A 114 4.52 -5.96 -7.18
C TYR A 114 5.30 -5.76 -5.88
N ALA A 115 4.88 -4.81 -5.03
CA ALA A 115 5.59 -4.49 -3.79
C ALA A 115 5.61 -5.70 -2.84
N SER A 116 4.48 -6.36 -2.67
CA SER A 116 4.36 -7.58 -1.86
C SER A 116 5.30 -8.68 -2.35
N SER A 117 5.25 -9.03 -3.63
CA SER A 117 6.12 -10.07 -4.19
C SER A 117 7.60 -9.69 -4.16
N HIS A 118 7.93 -8.42 -4.41
CA HIS A 118 9.31 -7.93 -4.45
C HIS A 118 9.97 -7.94 -3.07
N TYR A 119 9.23 -7.59 -2.02
CA TYR A 119 9.80 -7.45 -0.68
C TYR A 119 9.57 -8.68 0.22
N HIS A 120 8.45 -9.39 0.09
CA HIS A 120 8.04 -10.44 1.02
C HIS A 120 7.85 -11.82 0.36
N GLY A 121 8.08 -11.92 -0.95
CA GLY A 121 7.88 -13.13 -1.73
C GLY A 121 6.41 -13.39 -2.08
N VAL A 122 6.18 -14.31 -3.02
CA VAL A 122 4.85 -14.61 -3.55
C VAL A 122 3.89 -15.25 -2.54
N ASP A 123 4.40 -15.79 -1.43
CA ASP A 123 3.61 -16.46 -0.41
C ASP A 123 2.91 -15.48 0.56
N ASN A 124 3.23 -14.18 0.49
CA ASN A 124 2.66 -13.12 1.34
C ASN A 124 1.91 -12.06 0.52
N LEU A 125 1.25 -12.49 -0.57
CA LEU A 125 0.51 -11.62 -1.49
C LEU A 125 -0.61 -10.85 -0.78
N LEU A 126 -0.40 -9.54 -0.62
CA LEU A 126 -1.46 -8.61 -0.28
C LEU A 126 -2.10 -8.10 -1.57
N SER A 127 -3.27 -8.65 -1.91
CA SER A 127 -4.10 -8.16 -3.00
C SER A 127 -5.29 -7.39 -2.44
N GLY A 128 -5.44 -6.13 -2.84
CA GLY A 128 -6.63 -5.27 -2.71
C GLY A 128 -7.64 -5.57 -1.59
N GLY A 129 -7.71 -4.68 -0.60
CA GLY A 129 -8.65 -4.70 0.51
C GLY A 129 -8.05 -4.08 1.77
N THR A 130 -8.88 -3.75 2.77
CA THR A 130 -8.40 -3.26 4.07
C THR A 130 -7.61 -4.35 4.78
N PHE A 131 -6.29 -4.37 4.58
CA PHE A 131 -5.42 -5.27 5.32
C PHE A 131 -5.50 -4.95 6.82
N ARG A 132 -5.80 -5.98 7.61
CA ARG A 132 -5.72 -5.94 9.07
C ARG A 132 -4.88 -7.11 9.52
N GLY A 133 -3.72 -6.80 10.10
CA GLY A 133 -2.82 -7.80 10.64
C GLY A 133 -1.59 -7.17 11.28
N THR A 134 -0.82 -7.99 11.98
CA THR A 134 0.37 -7.57 12.70
C THR A 134 1.60 -7.74 11.83
N TRP A 135 2.41 -6.70 11.73
CA TRP A 135 3.69 -6.72 11.04
C TRP A 135 4.80 -7.05 12.04
N ILE A 136 5.44 -8.18 11.84
CA ILE A 136 6.56 -8.65 12.66
C ILE A 136 7.84 -8.50 11.84
N LEU A 137 8.76 -7.69 12.36
CA LEU A 137 10.08 -7.51 11.78
C LEU A 137 10.99 -8.66 12.24
N ASP A 138 11.11 -9.72 11.44
CA ASP A 138 12.12 -10.76 11.63
C ASP A 138 13.37 -10.43 10.78
N PRO A 139 14.59 -10.67 11.30
CA PRO A 139 15.83 -10.34 10.57
C PRO A 139 15.97 -10.98 9.19
N LYS A 140 15.25 -12.06 8.92
CA LYS A 140 15.28 -12.78 7.63
C LYS A 140 14.08 -12.46 6.75
N ARG A 141 12.96 -12.00 7.31
CA ARG A 141 11.73 -11.69 6.56
C ARG A 141 10.77 -10.81 7.34
N THR A 142 9.91 -10.07 6.63
CA THR A 142 8.72 -9.49 7.25
C THR A 142 7.68 -10.60 7.35
N ILE A 143 7.15 -10.84 8.56
CA ILE A 143 6.04 -11.77 8.77
C ILE A 143 4.78 -10.95 8.94
N ILE A 144 3.82 -11.16 8.06
CA ILE A 144 2.52 -10.51 8.10
C ILE A 144 1.52 -11.51 8.66
N VAL A 145 1.03 -11.26 9.87
CA VAL A 145 0.03 -12.12 10.52
C VAL A 145 -1.35 -11.50 10.35
N SER A 146 -2.14 -12.02 9.42
CA SER A 146 -3.52 -11.55 9.19
C SER A 146 -4.40 -11.74 10.43
N ASP A 147 -5.29 -10.79 10.70
CA ASP A 147 -6.32 -10.94 11.73
C ASP A 147 -7.31 -12.05 11.29
N PRO A 148 -7.53 -13.10 12.11
CA PRO A 148 -8.43 -14.18 11.77
C PRO A 148 -9.89 -13.72 11.52
N LYS A 149 -10.27 -12.52 11.97
CA LYS A 149 -11.63 -11.97 11.75
C LYS A 149 -11.80 -11.18 10.45
N SER A 150 -10.73 -10.90 9.69
CA SER A 150 -10.76 -10.08 8.48
C SER A 150 -10.50 -10.84 7.18
N CYS A 151 -10.20 -12.13 7.24
CA CYS A 151 -9.73 -12.89 6.08
C CYS A 151 -10.88 -13.39 5.18
N ASN A 152 -11.01 -12.79 3.99
CA ASN A 152 -11.42 -13.49 2.76
C ASN A 152 -10.17 -13.90 1.96
N VAL A 153 -9.19 -14.54 2.63
CA VAL A 153 -8.01 -15.07 1.95
C VAL A 153 -8.32 -16.50 1.52
N VAL A 154 -8.31 -16.76 0.21
CA VAL A 154 -8.23 -18.13 -0.32
C VAL A 154 -6.86 -18.67 0.07
N ALA A 155 -6.81 -19.40 1.17
CA ALA A 155 -5.61 -20.04 1.67
C ALA A 155 -5.19 -21.16 0.69
N THR A 156 -4.04 -21.03 0.06
CA THR A 156 -3.26 -22.20 -0.33
C THR A 156 -2.47 -22.64 0.89
N THR A 157 -2.86 -23.79 1.41
CA THR A 157 -2.37 -24.44 2.62
C THR A 157 -0.87 -24.63 2.63
N ASP A 158 -0.19 -24.09 3.64
CA ASP A 158 0.85 -24.80 4.39
C ASP A 158 0.92 -24.22 5.81
N GLU A 159 0.55 -25.03 6.80
CA GLU A 159 0.50 -24.66 8.22
C GLU A 159 1.91 -24.39 8.79
N VAL A 160 2.25 -23.12 9.03
CA VAL A 160 3.37 -22.77 9.91
C VAL A 160 2.83 -22.48 11.30
N LYS A 161 2.99 -23.46 12.22
CA LYS A 161 2.74 -23.26 13.65
C LYS A 161 3.78 -22.31 14.25
N ILE A 162 3.42 -21.03 14.41
CA ILE A 162 4.25 -20.07 15.15
C ILE A 162 3.86 -20.11 16.63
N ASN A 163 4.82 -20.51 17.46
CA ASN A 163 4.68 -20.57 18.91
C ASN A 163 4.73 -19.14 19.49
N VAL A 164 3.61 -18.65 20.02
CA VAL A 164 3.33 -17.24 20.41
C VAL A 164 4.21 -16.74 21.58
N SER A 165 5.10 -17.57 22.13
CA SER A 165 5.94 -17.23 23.28
C SER A 165 7.13 -16.31 22.98
N TYR A 166 7.52 -16.13 21.72
CA TYR A 166 8.73 -15.36 21.36
C TYR A 166 8.46 -13.90 20.96
N ALA A 167 7.21 -13.53 20.69
CA ALA A 167 6.85 -12.17 20.28
C ALA A 167 7.00 -11.13 21.42
N TRP A 168 6.88 -11.56 22.67
CA TRP A 168 7.01 -10.69 23.84
C TRP A 168 8.45 -10.32 24.20
N LEU A 169 9.44 -11.11 23.76
CA LEU A 169 10.85 -10.84 24.10
C LEU A 169 11.48 -9.72 23.27
N PHE A 170 10.99 -9.49 22.03
CA PHE A 170 11.57 -8.49 21.13
C PHE A 170 11.06 -7.07 21.37
N VAL A 171 9.87 -6.90 21.97
CA VAL A 171 9.33 -5.58 22.33
C VAL A 171 10.13 -4.93 23.47
N ILE A 172 10.82 -5.71 24.31
CA ILE A 172 11.57 -5.18 25.47
C ILE A 172 13.00 -4.77 25.10
N LEU A 173 13.60 -5.34 24.05
CA LEU A 173 15.01 -5.09 23.71
C LEU A 173 15.28 -3.79 22.92
N ILE A 174 14.24 -3.13 22.41
CA ILE A 174 14.38 -1.83 21.72
C ILE A 174 14.27 -0.64 22.70
N LEU A 175 13.81 -0.86 23.95
CA LEU A 175 13.73 0.18 24.99
C LEU A 175 14.92 0.17 25.97
N ALA A 176 15.96 -0.63 25.70
CA ALA A 176 17.14 -0.75 26.55
C ALA A 176 18.44 -0.63 25.72
N ASN A 177 18.64 0.51 25.08
CA ASN A 177 19.95 1.10 24.80
C ASN A 177 19.81 2.60 24.49
#